data_AF-A0A6A2XX14-F1
#
_entry.id   AF-A0A6A2XX14-F1
#
_cell.length_a   1.000
_cell.length_b   1.000
_cell.length_c   1.000
_cell.angle_alpha   90.00
_cell.angle_beta   90.00
_cell.angle_gamma   90.00
#
_symmetry.space_group_name_H-M   'P 1'
#
loop_
_entity.id
_entity.type
_entity.pdbx_description
1 polymer ?
#
loop_
_entity_poly.entity_id
_entity_poly.type
_entity_poly.pdbx_seq_one_letter_code
_entity_poly.pdbx_strand_id
1 'polypeptide(L)'
;MAMATLFVWKFMQYRNRAAFQVMGYCLCTAKGAAETLKLNMALVLLPVCRNTLTWLRLTQARSFVPFDSSIIFHKTIALCFGQTISCAIAIGVLVHAGNHLACDFISLTDSPTEKFALIASDFSQDKRPTYMELLISILGVMGIAMVIHMSILFILATSHFRKNVLRFPVPFNRLTGFNAFWYSHHLLGLVYNLLVIHGTFLYLAHQWYQKSTWIFMCPLLLYLGERSVKTSFGTTRKCLSIFKSKLQGFKYKSGQYIFLQCPSISPFYITSAPRDEYLSVHIRTVGDWTQELKRVFTKVNDSPFVIGRARFGGPGYIDHNCQPKLLVAGPYGAPAQDYRNYDVLLLVD
;
A
#
# COMPACT_ATOMS: atom_id res chain seq x y z
N MET A 1 5.74 -5.44 -19.56
CA MET A 1 5.72 -4.62 -20.80
C MET A 1 5.35 -3.16 -20.52
N ALA A 2 4.11 -2.81 -20.16
CA ALA A 2 3.62 -1.41 -20.06
C ALA A 2 4.57 -0.39 -19.40
N MET A 3 5.24 -0.73 -18.29
CA MET A 3 6.23 0.15 -17.64
C MET A 3 7.40 0.52 -18.57
N ALA A 4 7.97 -0.45 -19.29
CA ALA A 4 9.04 -0.22 -20.25
C ALA A 4 8.54 0.61 -21.44
N THR A 5 7.31 0.35 -21.93
CA THR A 5 6.68 1.13 -23.00
C THR A 5 6.53 2.60 -22.61
N LEU A 6 6.05 2.89 -21.40
CA LEU A 6 5.91 4.28 -20.89
C LEU A 6 7.27 4.96 -20.66
N PHE A 7 8.24 4.23 -20.12
CA PHE A 7 9.61 4.73 -19.94
C PHE A 7 10.21 5.13 -21.30
N VAL A 8 10.21 4.23 -22.29
CA VAL A 8 10.77 4.45 -23.63
C VAL A 8 10.02 5.57 -24.35
N TRP A 9 8.68 5.60 -24.29
CA TRP A 9 7.88 6.67 -24.88
C TRP A 9 8.28 8.05 -24.31
N LYS A 10 8.42 8.17 -23.00
CA LYS A 10 8.79 9.45 -22.37
C LYS A 10 10.25 9.83 -22.62
N PHE A 11 11.15 8.85 -22.57
CA PHE A 11 12.56 9.01 -22.90
C PHE A 11 12.72 9.57 -24.33
N MET A 12 12.04 8.97 -25.31
CA MET A 12 12.04 9.43 -26.70
C MET A 12 11.37 10.81 -26.87
N GLN A 13 10.27 11.08 -26.15
CA GLN A 13 9.66 12.41 -26.13
C GLN A 13 10.63 13.50 -25.65
N TYR A 14 11.45 13.22 -24.62
CA TYR A 14 12.39 14.20 -24.07
C TYR A 14 13.71 14.29 -24.83
N ARG A 15 14.17 13.20 -25.47
CA ARG A 15 15.35 13.21 -26.37
C ARG A 15 15.18 14.18 -27.55
N ASN A 16 13.93 14.40 -27.97
CA ASN A 16 13.59 15.27 -29.09
C ASN A 16 13.22 16.71 -28.64
N ARG A 17 13.54 17.13 -27.41
CA ARG A 17 13.30 18.49 -26.88
C ARG A 17 14.59 19.28 -26.73
N ALA A 18 14.51 20.61 -26.80
CA ALA A 18 15.64 21.53 -26.59
C ALA A 18 16.43 21.23 -25.30
N ALA A 19 15.73 20.93 -24.19
CA ALA A 19 16.32 20.56 -22.91
C ALA A 19 17.29 19.34 -22.96
N PHE A 20 17.21 18.48 -23.97
CA PHE A 20 18.19 17.42 -24.20
C PHE A 20 19.59 17.95 -24.51
N GLN A 21 19.71 19.11 -25.17
CA GLN A 21 21.02 19.71 -25.49
C GLN A 21 21.78 20.22 -24.26
N VAL A 22 21.08 20.39 -23.14
CA VAL A 22 21.58 20.84 -21.84
C VAL A 22 21.81 19.67 -20.88
N MET A 23 20.81 18.82 -20.64
CA MET A 23 20.84 17.76 -19.61
C MET A 23 20.95 16.32 -20.18
N GLY A 24 20.98 16.17 -21.51
CA GLY A 24 21.27 14.91 -22.20
C GLY A 24 20.40 13.70 -21.78
N TYR A 25 21.05 12.54 -21.70
CA TYR A 25 20.38 11.28 -21.37
C TYR A 25 19.93 11.17 -19.91
N CYS A 26 20.53 11.95 -19.00
CA CYS A 26 20.12 12.00 -17.60
C CYS A 26 18.66 12.46 -17.47
N LEU A 27 18.29 13.54 -18.17
CA LEU A 27 16.93 14.07 -18.23
C LEU A 27 15.94 13.07 -18.82
N CYS A 28 16.30 12.43 -19.94
CA CYS A 28 15.43 11.46 -20.61
C CYS A 28 15.12 10.27 -19.69
N THR A 29 16.14 9.82 -18.95
CA THR A 29 16.06 8.74 -17.96
C THR A 29 15.25 9.18 -16.73
N ALA A 30 15.47 10.39 -16.22
CA ALA A 30 14.77 10.94 -15.06
C ALA A 30 13.26 11.15 -15.34
N LYS A 31 12.90 11.62 -16.54
CA LYS A 31 11.49 11.76 -16.95
C LYS A 31 10.86 10.41 -17.32
N GLY A 32 11.60 9.48 -17.90
CA GLY A 32 11.16 8.09 -18.07
C GLY A 32 10.80 7.43 -16.74
N ALA A 33 11.67 7.55 -15.75
CA ALA A 33 11.44 7.06 -14.39
C ALA A 33 10.26 7.77 -13.69
N ALA A 34 10.05 9.07 -13.95
CA ALA A 34 8.90 9.79 -13.40
C ALA A 34 7.54 9.25 -13.87
N GLU A 35 7.39 8.84 -15.14
CA GLU A 35 6.14 8.27 -15.64
C GLU A 35 5.88 6.86 -15.09
N THR A 36 6.92 6.01 -15.03
CA THR A 36 6.77 4.68 -14.41
C THR A 36 6.51 4.77 -12.91
N LEU A 37 7.12 5.74 -12.22
CA LEU A 37 6.85 6.01 -10.81
C LEU A 37 5.39 6.45 -10.60
N LYS A 38 4.86 7.38 -11.40
CA LYS A 38 3.46 7.82 -11.32
C LYS A 38 2.47 6.65 -11.55
N LEU A 39 2.71 5.80 -12.56
CA LEU A 39 1.87 4.62 -12.77
C LEU A 39 1.99 3.62 -11.61
N ASN A 40 3.20 3.31 -11.13
CA ASN A 40 3.39 2.38 -10.03
C ASN A 40 2.73 2.87 -8.73
N MET A 41 2.84 4.17 -8.41
CA MET A 41 2.13 4.77 -7.29
C MET A 41 0.62 4.55 -7.43
N ALA A 42 0.02 4.96 -8.56
CA ALA A 42 -1.41 4.77 -8.79
C ALA A 42 -1.87 3.31 -8.70
N LEU A 43 -1.05 2.36 -9.18
CA LEU A 43 -1.32 0.93 -9.05
C LEU A 43 -1.14 0.38 -7.63
N VAL A 44 -0.33 0.99 -6.75
CA VAL A 44 -0.05 0.46 -5.39
C VAL A 44 -1.29 0.49 -4.48
N LEU A 45 -2.26 1.36 -4.80
CA LEU A 45 -3.51 1.53 -4.06
C LEU A 45 -4.56 0.45 -4.40
N LEU A 46 -4.63 0.01 -5.67
CA LEU A 46 -5.66 -0.94 -6.14
C LEU A 46 -5.68 -2.26 -5.35
N PRO A 47 -4.53 -2.87 -4.97
CA PRO A 47 -4.48 -4.05 -4.09
C PRO A 47 -5.08 -3.86 -2.67
N VAL A 48 -5.27 -2.60 -2.26
CA VAL A 48 -5.78 -2.20 -0.94
C VAL A 48 -7.27 -1.81 -0.99
N CYS A 49 -7.82 -1.59 -2.19
CA CYS A 49 -9.25 -1.35 -2.44
C CYS A 49 -10.06 -2.65 -2.27
N ARG A 50 -10.31 -3.03 -1.01
CA ARG A 50 -10.88 -4.34 -0.66
C ARG A 50 -12.32 -4.56 -1.17
N ASN A 51 -13.13 -3.52 -1.27
CA ASN A 51 -14.50 -3.65 -1.77
C ASN A 51 -14.49 -3.82 -3.29
N THR A 52 -13.71 -2.99 -4.00
CA THR A 52 -13.50 -3.11 -5.45
C THR A 52 -12.94 -4.49 -5.81
N LEU A 53 -11.96 -5.00 -5.05
CA LEU A 53 -11.43 -6.36 -5.23
C LEU A 53 -12.46 -7.46 -4.92
N THR A 54 -13.31 -7.27 -3.91
CA THR A 54 -14.39 -8.22 -3.59
C THR A 54 -15.41 -8.28 -4.74
N TRP A 55 -15.74 -7.15 -5.36
CA TRP A 55 -16.59 -7.10 -6.54
C TRP A 55 -15.92 -7.73 -7.78
N LEU A 56 -14.66 -7.37 -8.07
CA LEU A 56 -13.91 -7.93 -9.20
C LEU A 56 -13.75 -9.46 -9.13
N ARG A 57 -13.62 -10.04 -7.93
CA ARG A 57 -13.59 -11.51 -7.72
C ARG A 57 -14.86 -12.24 -8.15
N LEU A 58 -16.01 -11.55 -8.22
CA LEU A 58 -17.29 -12.10 -8.68
C LEU A 58 -17.46 -11.95 -10.22
N THR A 59 -16.45 -11.45 -10.91
CA THR A 59 -16.45 -11.30 -12.38
C THR A 59 -15.46 -12.28 -13.03
N GLN A 60 -15.64 -12.54 -14.33
CA GLN A 60 -14.74 -13.38 -15.13
C GLN A 60 -13.27 -12.91 -15.11
N ALA A 61 -12.99 -11.65 -14.73
CA ALA A 61 -11.63 -11.13 -14.60
C ALA A 61 -10.74 -11.92 -13.62
N ARG A 62 -11.33 -12.69 -12.69
CA ARG A 62 -10.59 -13.63 -11.81
C ARG A 62 -9.78 -14.66 -12.61
N SER A 63 -10.21 -15.02 -13.82
CA SER A 63 -9.48 -15.96 -14.68
C SER A 63 -8.21 -15.36 -15.31
N PHE A 64 -8.07 -14.04 -15.31
CA PHE A 64 -6.90 -13.33 -15.85
C PHE A 64 -6.03 -12.70 -14.74
N VAL A 65 -6.63 -12.32 -13.62
CA VAL A 65 -5.93 -11.64 -12.51
C VAL A 65 -6.13 -12.38 -11.18
N PRO A 66 -5.06 -12.85 -10.51
CA PRO A 66 -5.14 -13.54 -9.23
C PRO A 66 -5.39 -12.53 -8.07
N PHE A 67 -6.59 -11.97 -8.01
CA PHE A 67 -7.02 -11.01 -6.98
C PHE A 67 -6.91 -11.53 -5.54
N ASP A 68 -6.80 -12.84 -5.36
CA ASP A 68 -6.61 -13.50 -4.06
C ASP A 68 -5.21 -13.22 -3.48
N SER A 69 -4.23 -12.92 -4.33
CA SER A 69 -2.85 -12.59 -3.97
C SER A 69 -2.55 -11.07 -3.92
N SER A 70 -3.56 -10.20 -3.81
CA SER A 70 -3.36 -8.74 -3.93
C SER A 70 -2.30 -8.15 -2.99
N ILE A 71 -2.30 -8.58 -1.72
CA ILE A 71 -1.33 -8.12 -0.71
C ILE A 71 0.10 -8.62 -1.01
N ILE A 72 0.26 -9.77 -1.68
CA ILE A 72 1.56 -10.27 -2.15
C ILE A 72 2.08 -9.39 -3.29
N PHE A 73 1.22 -9.06 -4.25
CA PHE A 73 1.53 -8.15 -5.37
C PHE A 73 1.89 -6.72 -4.89
N HIS A 74 1.27 -6.24 -3.81
CA HIS A 74 1.62 -4.98 -3.14
C HIS A 74 2.97 -5.06 -2.38
N LYS A 75 3.21 -6.14 -1.62
CA LYS A 75 4.30 -6.21 -0.62
C LYS A 75 5.62 -6.81 -1.12
N THR A 76 5.61 -7.76 -2.04
CA THR A 76 6.71 -8.73 -2.17
C THR A 76 8.00 -8.12 -2.72
N ILE A 77 8.93 -7.81 -1.82
CA ILE A 77 10.34 -7.56 -2.12
C ILE A 77 11.02 -8.91 -2.37
N ALA A 78 10.83 -9.45 -3.58
CA ALA A 78 11.59 -10.58 -4.07
C ALA A 78 12.87 -10.06 -4.73
N LEU A 79 13.99 -10.13 -4.00
CA LEU A 79 15.30 -9.85 -4.55
C LEU A 79 15.56 -10.72 -5.81
N CYS A 80 16.33 -10.17 -6.75
CA CYS A 80 16.72 -10.78 -8.02
C CYS A 80 15.65 -10.80 -9.15
N PHE A 81 14.56 -11.60 -9.06
CA PHE A 81 13.74 -11.91 -10.27
C PHE A 81 12.23 -11.59 -10.24
N GLY A 82 11.67 -11.06 -9.14
CA GLY A 82 10.23 -10.77 -9.03
C GLY A 82 9.92 -9.26 -8.89
N GLN A 83 9.88 -8.51 -10.00
CA GLN A 83 9.70 -7.04 -9.95
C GLN A 83 8.24 -6.64 -9.64
N THR A 84 7.92 -6.50 -8.35
CA THR A 84 6.62 -6.00 -7.86
C THR A 84 6.56 -4.47 -7.84
N ILE A 85 5.35 -3.93 -7.63
CA ILE A 85 5.10 -2.48 -7.58
C ILE A 85 5.99 -1.79 -6.54
N SER A 86 6.10 -2.33 -5.32
CA SER A 86 6.92 -1.71 -4.26
C SER A 86 8.41 -1.59 -4.64
N CYS A 87 8.97 -2.61 -5.29
CA CYS A 87 10.34 -2.55 -5.82
C CYS A 87 10.48 -1.58 -7.00
N ALA A 88 9.49 -1.57 -7.90
CA ALA A 88 9.47 -0.65 -9.05
C ALA A 88 9.33 0.83 -8.62
N ILE A 89 8.60 1.12 -7.53
CA ILE A 89 8.57 2.45 -6.89
C ILE A 89 9.95 2.80 -6.35
N ALA A 90 10.58 1.94 -5.56
CA ALA A 90 11.89 2.24 -4.95
C ALA A 90 12.98 2.50 -6.01
N ILE A 91 13.04 1.67 -7.06
CA ILE A 91 13.96 1.87 -8.20
C ILE A 91 13.58 3.15 -8.97
N GLY A 92 12.29 3.39 -9.21
CA GLY A 92 11.79 4.59 -9.89
C GLY A 92 12.15 5.88 -9.17
N VAL A 93 12.02 5.92 -7.83
CA VAL A 93 12.45 7.06 -7.00
C VAL A 93 13.96 7.24 -7.08
N LEU A 94 14.75 6.17 -6.94
CA LEU A 94 16.22 6.23 -6.98
C LEU A 94 16.73 6.77 -8.32
N VAL A 95 16.22 6.25 -9.44
CA VAL A 95 16.61 6.71 -10.79
C VAL A 95 16.11 8.14 -11.07
N HIS A 96 14.89 8.48 -10.65
CA HIS A 96 14.33 9.81 -10.87
C HIS A 96 15.05 10.91 -10.06
N ALA A 97 15.13 10.73 -8.74
CA ALA A 97 15.76 11.71 -7.85
C ALA A 97 17.29 11.70 -7.98
N GLY A 98 17.89 10.52 -8.17
CA GLY A 98 19.33 10.37 -8.39
C GLY A 98 19.80 11.11 -9.63
N ASN A 99 19.13 10.92 -10.78
CA ASN A 99 19.49 11.66 -11.99
C ASN A 99 19.24 13.17 -11.86
N HIS A 100 18.15 13.59 -11.21
CA HIS A 100 17.89 15.02 -11.01
C HIS A 100 18.98 15.69 -10.15
N LEU A 101 19.37 15.09 -9.03
CA LEU A 101 20.37 15.64 -8.12
C LEU A 101 21.82 15.50 -8.65
N ALA A 102 22.20 14.31 -9.13
CA ALA A 102 23.59 13.98 -9.45
C ALA A 102 23.98 14.19 -10.92
N CYS A 103 23.05 14.60 -11.79
CA CYS A 103 23.37 14.86 -13.19
C CYS A 103 22.61 16.05 -13.80
N ASP A 104 21.27 16.09 -13.73
CA ASP A 104 20.51 17.15 -14.43
C ASP A 104 20.75 18.53 -13.83
N PHE A 105 20.74 18.66 -12.49
CA PHE A 105 20.99 19.95 -11.83
C PHE A 105 22.42 20.45 -12.10
N ILE A 106 23.42 19.56 -12.07
CA ILE A 106 24.83 19.90 -12.37
C ILE A 106 24.98 20.29 -13.85
N SER A 107 24.43 19.48 -14.77
CA SER A 107 24.46 19.79 -16.22
C SER A 107 23.77 21.11 -16.54
N LEU A 108 22.71 21.46 -15.81
CA LEU A 108 22.01 22.73 -15.93
C LEU A 108 22.85 23.90 -15.39
N THR A 109 23.44 23.77 -14.20
CA THR A 109 24.26 24.83 -13.58
C THR A 109 25.57 25.10 -14.29
N ASP A 110 26.09 24.10 -15.01
CA ASP A 110 27.42 24.18 -15.64
C ASP A 110 27.30 24.44 -17.16
N SER A 111 26.07 24.42 -17.69
CA SER A 111 25.80 24.59 -19.13
C SER A 111 26.28 25.94 -19.72
N PRO A 112 26.86 25.94 -20.93
CA PRO A 112 27.16 27.17 -21.67
C PRO A 112 25.91 28.02 -21.94
N THR A 113 26.05 29.34 -21.90
CA THR A 113 24.94 30.31 -22.05
C THR A 113 24.12 30.09 -23.31
N GLU A 114 24.75 29.78 -24.44
CA GLU A 114 24.09 29.46 -25.72
C GLU A 114 23.14 28.27 -25.62
N LYS A 115 23.55 27.22 -24.89
CA LYS A 115 22.72 26.03 -24.66
C LYS A 115 21.62 26.29 -23.65
N PHE A 116 21.92 27.07 -22.60
CA PHE A 116 20.91 27.48 -21.61
C PHE A 116 19.82 28.36 -22.23
N ALA A 117 20.17 29.25 -23.18
CA ALA A 117 19.22 30.11 -23.88
C ALA A 117 18.08 29.33 -24.58
N LEU A 118 18.34 28.09 -25.01
CA LEU A 118 17.34 27.19 -25.61
C LEU A 118 16.22 26.75 -24.63
N ILE A 119 16.40 26.98 -23.33
CA ILE A 119 15.44 26.67 -22.26
C ILE A 119 15.27 27.81 -21.24
N ALA A 120 15.83 29.00 -21.49
CA ALA A 120 15.79 30.11 -20.53
C ALA A 120 14.35 30.51 -20.18
N SER A 121 13.45 30.50 -21.18
CA SER A 121 12.01 30.75 -21.04
C SER A 121 11.26 29.77 -20.14
N ASP A 122 11.85 28.61 -19.82
CA ASP A 122 11.27 27.66 -18.85
C ASP A 122 11.62 28.03 -17.39
N PHE A 123 12.37 29.11 -17.17
CA PHE A 123 12.78 29.62 -15.85
C PHE A 123 12.40 31.11 -15.68
N SER A 124 11.84 31.46 -14.52
CA SER A 124 11.11 32.72 -14.27
C SER A 124 11.89 34.04 -14.32
N GLN A 125 13.13 34.06 -14.81
CA GLN A 125 14.00 35.24 -14.92
C GLN A 125 14.94 35.20 -16.14
N ASP A 126 14.82 34.20 -17.04
CA ASP A 126 15.79 33.89 -18.13
C ASP A 126 17.26 33.69 -17.66
N LYS A 127 17.48 33.65 -16.34
CA LYS A 127 18.77 33.52 -15.67
C LYS A 127 19.05 32.05 -15.34
N ARG A 128 20.27 31.57 -15.63
CA ARG A 128 20.73 30.24 -15.24
C ARG A 128 20.71 30.09 -13.71
N PRO A 129 19.92 29.18 -13.13
CA PRO A 129 19.84 28.99 -11.69
C PRO A 129 21.11 28.29 -11.17
N THR A 130 21.45 28.56 -9.92
CA THR A 130 22.48 27.85 -9.16
C THR A 130 21.95 26.53 -8.58
N TYR A 131 22.85 25.63 -8.20
CA TYR A 131 22.48 24.33 -7.61
C TYR A 131 21.63 24.50 -6.34
N MET A 132 21.94 25.51 -5.51
CA MET A 132 21.17 25.80 -4.29
C MET A 132 19.79 26.39 -4.58
N GLU A 133 19.66 27.27 -5.59
CA GLU A 133 18.35 27.77 -6.05
C GLU A 133 17.48 26.62 -6.57
N LEU A 134 18.06 25.62 -7.26
CA LEU A 134 17.35 24.41 -7.70
C LEU A 134 16.88 23.53 -6.52
N LEU A 135 17.73 23.31 -5.50
CA LEU A 135 17.36 22.56 -4.30
C LEU A 135 16.27 23.24 -3.47
N ILE A 136 16.36 24.57 -3.30
CA ILE A 136 15.43 25.38 -2.50
C ILE A 136 14.14 25.71 -3.28
N SER A 137 14.14 25.52 -4.60
CA SER A 137 12.93 25.64 -5.44
C SER A 137 11.77 24.75 -4.95
N ILE A 138 10.55 25.13 -5.32
CA ILE A 138 9.34 24.34 -5.02
C ILE A 138 9.48 22.88 -5.49
N LEU A 139 10.09 22.64 -6.66
CA LEU A 139 10.28 21.28 -7.17
C LEU A 139 11.31 20.51 -6.31
N GLY A 140 12.43 21.17 -5.97
CA GLY A 140 13.50 20.61 -5.15
C GLY A 140 13.01 20.23 -3.75
N VAL A 141 12.44 21.18 -3.01
CA VAL A 141 11.93 20.97 -1.65
C VAL A 141 10.83 19.90 -1.62
N MET A 142 9.85 19.95 -2.53
CA MET A 142 8.78 18.94 -2.59
C MET A 142 9.34 17.56 -2.98
N GLY A 143 10.33 17.50 -3.88
CA GLY A 143 11.01 16.28 -4.28
C GLY A 143 11.79 15.63 -3.14
N ILE A 144 12.64 16.40 -2.46
CA ILE A 144 13.43 15.95 -1.31
C ILE A 144 12.50 15.50 -0.17
N ALA A 145 11.43 16.27 0.11
CA ALA A 145 10.42 15.89 1.08
C ALA A 145 9.78 14.53 0.74
N MET A 146 9.39 14.29 -0.53
CA MET A 146 8.89 12.98 -0.94
C MET A 146 9.91 11.86 -0.73
N VAL A 147 11.18 12.06 -1.10
CA VAL A 147 12.24 11.04 -0.92
C VAL A 147 12.43 10.70 0.57
N ILE A 148 12.43 11.68 1.47
CA ILE A 148 12.54 11.46 2.92
C ILE A 148 11.36 10.64 3.45
N HIS A 149 10.13 11.05 3.13
CA HIS A 149 8.92 10.36 3.60
C HIS A 149 8.81 8.93 3.01
N MET A 150 9.19 8.74 1.74
CA MET A 150 9.25 7.42 1.10
C MET A 150 10.33 6.52 1.71
N SER A 151 11.48 7.07 2.08
CA SER A 151 12.54 6.32 2.77
C SER A 151 12.06 5.79 4.12
N ILE A 152 11.40 6.65 4.92
CA ILE A 152 10.78 6.25 6.20
C ILE A 152 9.72 5.16 5.99
N LEU A 153 8.85 5.32 4.98
CA LEU A 153 7.83 4.33 4.60
C LEU A 153 8.44 2.95 4.29
N PHE A 154 9.45 2.88 3.40
CA PHE A 154 10.06 1.61 3.00
C PHE A 154 10.87 0.93 4.11
N ILE A 155 11.60 1.71 4.92
CA ILE A 155 12.35 1.17 6.06
C ILE A 155 11.38 0.54 7.07
N LEU A 156 10.29 1.23 7.44
CA LEU A 156 9.32 0.72 8.41
C LEU A 156 8.35 -0.34 7.82
N ALA A 157 8.20 -0.41 6.49
CA ALA A 157 7.55 -1.52 5.79
C ALA A 157 8.36 -2.83 5.84
N THR A 158 9.68 -2.74 6.01
CA THR A 158 10.59 -3.89 5.96
C THR A 158 10.32 -4.85 7.14
N SER A 159 10.43 -6.16 6.86
CA SER A 159 10.14 -7.23 7.82
C SER A 159 10.88 -7.10 9.16
N HIS A 160 12.15 -6.70 9.14
CA HIS A 160 12.99 -6.57 10.34
C HIS A 160 12.47 -5.49 11.30
N PHE A 161 12.05 -4.33 10.78
CA PHE A 161 11.47 -3.23 11.56
C PHE A 161 10.04 -3.53 12.00
N ARG A 162 9.17 -4.04 11.11
CA ARG A 162 7.77 -4.37 11.47
C ARG A 162 7.67 -5.51 12.51
N LYS A 163 8.63 -6.44 12.55
CA LYS A 163 8.63 -7.59 13.48
C LYS A 163 9.30 -7.35 14.84
N ASN A 164 9.79 -6.13 15.15
CA ASN A 164 10.57 -5.88 16.38
C ASN A 164 11.81 -6.80 16.54
N VAL A 165 12.44 -7.21 15.43
CA VAL A 165 13.66 -8.03 15.47
C VAL A 165 14.85 -7.19 15.94
N LEU A 166 14.92 -5.93 15.50
CA LEU A 166 15.88 -4.95 15.98
C LEU A 166 15.36 -4.31 17.27
N ARG A 167 16.01 -4.61 18.41
CA ARG A 167 15.72 -3.97 19.70
C ARG A 167 16.64 -2.75 19.87
N PHE A 168 16.13 -1.57 19.54
CA PHE A 168 16.83 -0.31 19.79
C PHE A 168 16.75 0.08 21.28
N PRO A 169 17.75 0.81 21.82
CA PRO A 169 17.66 1.40 23.16
C PRO A 169 16.54 2.44 23.26
N VAL A 170 16.16 2.78 24.49
CA VAL A 170 15.23 3.90 24.77
C VAL A 170 15.88 5.21 24.29
N PRO A 171 15.16 6.13 23.61
CA PRO A 171 13.71 6.15 23.34
C PRO A 171 13.26 5.44 22.06
N PHE A 172 14.20 4.95 21.24
CA PHE A 172 13.94 4.46 19.88
C PHE A 172 13.20 3.12 19.81
N ASN A 173 13.04 2.41 20.94
CA ASN A 173 12.24 1.18 21.04
C ASN A 173 10.75 1.34 20.61
N ARG A 174 10.22 2.56 20.52
CA ARG A 174 8.87 2.86 19.99
C ARG A 174 8.83 3.04 18.46
N LEU A 175 9.96 3.12 17.77
CA LEU A 175 10.03 3.29 16.31
C LEU A 175 9.93 1.96 15.52
N THR A 176 9.85 0.82 16.20
CA THR A 176 9.71 -0.50 15.58
C THR A 176 8.31 -1.09 15.84
N GLY A 177 7.92 -2.08 15.03
CA GLY A 177 6.73 -2.89 15.26
C GLY A 177 5.51 -2.47 14.43
N PHE A 178 4.39 -3.16 14.66
CA PHE A 178 3.17 -2.97 13.87
C PHE A 178 2.57 -1.57 13.98
N ASN A 179 2.66 -0.93 15.16
CA ASN A 179 2.16 0.45 15.34
C ASN A 179 3.02 1.46 14.57
N ALA A 180 4.35 1.37 14.65
CA ALA A 180 5.24 2.23 13.88
C ALA A 180 5.04 2.07 12.37
N PHE A 181 4.87 0.81 11.91
CA PHE A 181 4.44 0.50 10.54
C PHE A 181 3.09 1.17 10.19
N TRP A 182 2.07 1.04 11.04
CA TRP A 182 0.73 1.57 10.75
C TRP A 182 0.69 3.11 10.70
N TYR A 183 1.32 3.80 11.67
CA TYR A 183 1.38 5.26 11.67
C TYR A 183 2.25 5.80 10.53
N SER A 184 3.43 5.21 10.28
CA SER A 184 4.27 5.61 9.14
C SER A 184 3.53 5.46 7.80
N HIS A 185 2.71 4.41 7.62
CA HIS A 185 1.95 4.23 6.38
C HIS A 185 0.90 5.31 6.10
N HIS A 186 0.57 6.18 7.06
CA HIS A 186 -0.27 7.36 6.81
C HIS A 186 0.50 8.51 6.15
N LEU A 187 1.84 8.54 6.23
CA LEU A 187 2.68 9.50 5.47
C LEU A 187 2.50 9.33 3.96
N LEU A 188 2.02 8.17 3.48
CA LEU A 188 1.67 7.98 2.07
C LEU A 188 0.62 9.01 1.60
N GLY A 189 -0.31 9.41 2.47
CA GLY A 189 -1.28 10.48 2.17
C GLY A 189 -0.61 11.84 1.96
N LEU A 190 0.42 12.16 2.75
CA LEU A 190 1.22 13.36 2.56
C LEU A 190 2.05 13.28 1.27
N VAL A 191 2.70 12.14 1.00
CA VAL A 191 3.44 11.90 -0.26
C VAL A 191 2.54 12.09 -1.48
N TYR A 192 1.28 11.65 -1.46
CA TYR A 192 0.35 11.89 -2.57
C TYR A 192 0.07 13.39 -2.80
N ASN A 193 -0.11 14.18 -1.73
CA ASN A 193 -0.29 15.62 -1.86
C ASN A 193 0.98 16.29 -2.42
N LEU A 194 2.16 15.93 -1.91
CA LEU A 194 3.45 16.40 -2.42
C LEU A 194 3.67 16.02 -3.90
N LEU A 195 3.24 14.82 -4.32
CA LEU A 195 3.35 14.34 -5.70
C LEU A 195 2.45 15.12 -6.66
N VAL A 196 1.24 15.50 -6.23
CA VAL A 196 0.35 16.38 -7.02
C VAL A 196 1.00 17.76 -7.19
N ILE A 197 1.48 18.37 -6.09
CA ILE A 197 2.11 19.70 -6.11
C ILE A 197 3.38 19.71 -6.96
N HIS A 198 4.30 18.75 -6.74
CA HIS A 198 5.49 18.60 -7.57
C HIS A 198 5.13 18.35 -9.05
N GLY A 199 4.03 17.64 -9.32
CA GLY A 199 3.49 17.39 -10.66
C GLY A 199 2.78 18.57 -11.33
N THR A 200 2.41 19.63 -10.61
CA THR A 200 1.79 20.84 -11.18
C THR A 200 2.81 21.95 -11.50
N PHE A 201 3.87 22.10 -10.70
CA PHE A 201 4.90 23.15 -10.84
C PHE A 201 6.10 22.77 -11.73
N LEU A 202 5.94 21.85 -12.68
CA LEU A 202 7.03 21.38 -13.56
C LEU A 202 7.50 22.46 -14.57
N TYR A 203 8.75 22.92 -14.46
CA TYR A 203 9.41 23.87 -15.40
C TYR A 203 9.21 23.46 -16.88
N LEU A 204 9.76 22.32 -17.28
CA LEU A 204 9.79 21.86 -18.69
C LEU A 204 8.42 21.41 -19.26
N ALA A 205 7.30 21.73 -18.60
CA ALA A 205 5.97 21.21 -18.94
C ALA A 205 4.83 22.16 -18.56
N HIS A 206 4.86 23.40 -19.03
CA HIS A 206 3.84 24.43 -18.76
C HIS A 206 2.38 23.99 -18.96
N GLN A 207 2.06 23.42 -20.13
CA GLN A 207 0.69 23.14 -20.56
C GLN A 207 0.05 21.97 -19.81
N TRP A 208 -1.21 22.14 -19.37
CA TRP A 208 -1.90 21.20 -18.49
C TRP A 208 -2.02 19.78 -19.07
N TYR A 209 -2.29 19.65 -20.37
CA TYR A 209 -2.39 18.36 -21.06
C TYR A 209 -1.04 17.63 -21.20
N GLN A 210 0.10 18.34 -21.03
CA GLN A 210 1.43 17.71 -20.98
C GLN A 210 1.77 17.17 -19.58
N LYS A 211 1.04 17.60 -18.55
CA LYS A 211 1.18 17.15 -17.15
C LYS A 211 0.37 15.87 -16.93
N SER A 212 0.92 14.74 -17.34
CA SER A 212 0.28 13.40 -17.24
C SER A 212 -0.15 12.97 -15.83
N THR A 213 0.26 13.71 -14.78
CA THR A 213 -0.14 13.54 -13.38
C THR A 213 -1.65 13.30 -13.23
N TRP A 214 -2.49 14.05 -13.94
CA TRP A 214 -3.96 13.92 -13.88
C TRP A 214 -4.49 12.54 -14.29
N ILE A 215 -3.86 11.88 -15.27
CA ILE A 215 -4.28 10.55 -15.77
C ILE A 215 -4.16 9.51 -14.64
N PHE A 216 -3.12 9.64 -13.82
CA PHE A 216 -2.83 8.73 -12.71
C PHE A 216 -3.61 9.05 -11.42
N MET A 217 -4.42 10.11 -11.40
CA MET A 217 -5.31 10.45 -10.26
C MET A 217 -6.57 9.56 -10.19
N CYS A 218 -7.00 8.92 -11.29
CA CYS A 218 -8.21 8.10 -11.29
C CYS A 218 -8.17 6.94 -10.26
N PRO A 219 -7.08 6.14 -10.15
CA PRO A 219 -6.94 5.15 -9.06
C PRO A 219 -6.94 5.75 -7.64
N LEU A 220 -6.45 6.98 -7.45
CA LEU A 220 -6.52 7.67 -6.16
C LEU A 220 -7.97 8.08 -5.83
N LEU A 221 -8.73 8.60 -6.81
CA LEU A 221 -10.15 8.92 -6.65
C LEU A 221 -10.98 7.66 -6.35
N LEU A 222 -10.70 6.52 -7.01
CA LEU A 222 -11.32 5.23 -6.71
C LEU A 222 -11.02 4.76 -5.26
N TYR A 223 -9.77 4.90 -4.81
CA TYR A 223 -9.38 4.59 -3.43
C TYR A 223 -10.10 5.50 -2.41
N LEU A 224 -10.14 6.81 -2.67
CA LEU A 224 -10.85 7.77 -1.82
C LEU A 224 -12.35 7.50 -1.78
N GLY A 225 -12.98 7.21 -2.94
CA GLY A 225 -14.38 6.82 -3.03
C GLY A 225 -14.71 5.57 -2.19
N GLU A 226 -13.87 4.52 -2.27
CA GLU A 226 -14.05 3.33 -1.42
C GLU A 226 -13.93 3.66 0.08
N ARG A 227 -13.04 4.59 0.46
CA ARG A 227 -12.89 5.04 1.85
C ARG A 227 -14.10 5.84 2.33
N SER A 228 -14.62 6.77 1.52
CA SER A 228 -15.83 7.53 1.85
C SER A 228 -17.07 6.63 1.95
N VAL A 229 -17.21 5.64 1.07
CA VAL A 229 -18.27 4.62 1.19
C VAL A 229 -18.16 3.86 2.51
N LYS A 230 -16.95 3.55 2.99
CA LYS A 230 -16.72 2.86 4.29
C LYS A 230 -16.97 3.73 5.52
N THR A 231 -16.98 5.06 5.39
CA THR A 231 -17.36 5.96 6.49
C THR A 231 -18.85 6.25 6.52
N SER A 232 -19.49 6.41 5.35
CA SER A 232 -20.93 6.71 5.25
C SER A 232 -21.81 5.47 5.41
N PHE A 233 -21.47 4.36 4.73
CA PHE A 233 -22.08 3.06 5.02
C PHE A 233 -21.34 2.47 6.22
N GLY A 234 -21.82 2.79 7.42
CA GLY A 234 -21.26 2.34 8.69
C GLY A 234 -21.29 0.82 8.82
N THR A 235 -20.28 0.13 8.26
CA THR A 235 -20.08 -1.31 8.38
C THR A 235 -19.97 -1.66 9.85
N THR A 236 -21.06 -2.16 10.44
CA THR A 236 -21.25 -2.18 11.89
C THR A 236 -20.11 -2.95 12.56
N ARG A 237 -19.20 -2.23 13.21
CA ARG A 237 -18.05 -2.79 13.95
C ARG A 237 -18.53 -3.43 15.25
N LYS A 238 -19.22 -4.56 15.12
CA LYS A 238 -19.82 -5.27 16.24
C LYS A 238 -18.71 -5.94 17.06
N CYS A 239 -18.74 -5.71 18.37
CA CYS A 239 -17.77 -6.26 19.30
C CYS A 239 -18.10 -7.72 19.61
N LEU A 240 -17.25 -8.66 19.15
CA LEU A 240 -17.33 -10.07 19.45
C LEU A 240 -16.32 -10.39 20.57
N SER A 241 -16.81 -10.87 21.71
CA SER A 241 -15.99 -11.67 22.63
C SER A 241 -16.07 -13.12 22.19
N ILE A 242 -14.94 -13.82 22.06
CA ILE A 242 -14.83 -15.09 21.30
C ILE A 242 -15.83 -16.17 21.75
N PHE A 243 -16.23 -16.18 23.02
CA PHE A 243 -17.17 -17.15 23.59
C PHE A 243 -18.58 -16.61 23.88
N LYS A 244 -18.91 -15.37 23.48
CA LYS A 244 -20.25 -14.77 23.68
C LYS A 244 -20.93 -14.43 22.35
N SER A 245 -21.66 -15.44 21.86
CA SER A 245 -22.84 -15.42 20.96
C SER A 245 -22.74 -14.78 19.57
N LYS A 246 -23.59 -15.30 18.67
CA LYS A 246 -23.89 -14.75 17.35
C LYS A 246 -24.46 -13.34 17.49
N LEU A 247 -23.69 -12.36 17.04
CA LEU A 247 -24.03 -10.94 17.04
C LEU A 247 -25.43 -10.70 16.46
N GLN A 248 -26.33 -10.11 17.26
CA GLN A 248 -27.73 -9.89 16.85
C GLN A 248 -27.82 -9.18 15.48
N GLY A 249 -28.62 -9.74 14.58
CA GLY A 249 -28.78 -9.27 13.20
C GLY A 249 -27.61 -9.56 12.24
N PHE A 250 -26.55 -10.28 12.65
CA PHE A 250 -25.45 -10.68 11.76
C PHE A 250 -25.83 -11.91 10.92
N LYS A 251 -26.45 -11.68 9.75
CA LYS A 251 -26.81 -12.71 8.77
C LYS A 251 -25.65 -12.94 7.79
N TYR A 252 -25.27 -14.20 7.53
CA TYR A 252 -24.26 -14.57 6.55
C TYR A 252 -24.62 -15.90 5.84
N LYS A 253 -23.97 -16.17 4.70
CA LYS A 253 -24.09 -17.41 3.92
C LYS A 253 -22.78 -18.22 3.99
N SER A 254 -22.84 -19.53 3.73
CA SER A 254 -21.63 -20.35 3.54
C SER A 254 -20.69 -19.75 2.48
N GLY A 255 -19.38 -19.96 2.66
CA GLY A 255 -18.32 -19.41 1.78
C GLY A 255 -17.97 -17.94 2.02
N GLN A 256 -18.75 -17.18 2.80
CA GLN A 256 -18.44 -15.78 3.09
C GLN A 256 -17.34 -15.62 4.15
N TYR A 257 -16.49 -14.62 3.98
CA TYR A 257 -15.44 -14.26 4.95
C TYR A 257 -15.76 -12.96 5.68
N ILE A 258 -15.06 -12.74 6.80
CA ILE A 258 -15.13 -11.50 7.59
C ILE A 258 -13.72 -11.01 7.96
N PHE A 259 -13.61 -9.77 8.42
CA PHE A 259 -12.39 -9.22 9.01
C PHE A 259 -12.55 -9.07 10.54
N LEU A 260 -11.68 -9.73 11.31
CA LEU A 260 -11.55 -9.56 12.76
C LEU A 260 -10.47 -8.54 13.09
N GLN A 261 -10.79 -7.43 13.74
CA GLN A 261 -9.79 -6.51 14.30
C GLN A 261 -9.69 -6.72 15.82
N CYS A 262 -8.61 -7.35 16.29
CA CYS A 262 -8.19 -7.21 17.69
C CYS A 262 -7.61 -5.79 17.87
N PRO A 263 -8.18 -4.92 18.74
CA PRO A 263 -7.67 -3.55 18.94
C PRO A 263 -6.20 -3.51 19.36
N SER A 264 -5.74 -4.54 20.06
CA SER A 264 -4.34 -4.67 20.48
C SER A 264 -3.36 -4.98 19.35
N ILE A 265 -3.81 -5.47 18.17
CA ILE A 265 -2.89 -6.01 17.13
C ILE A 265 -3.34 -5.87 15.65
N SER A 266 -4.62 -6.08 15.28
CA SER A 266 -5.24 -5.88 13.93
C SER A 266 -4.65 -6.54 12.63
N PRO A 267 -5.42 -7.21 11.72
CA PRO A 267 -6.71 -7.93 11.80
C PRO A 267 -6.72 -9.31 11.03
N PHE A 268 -7.90 -9.83 10.60
CA PHE A 268 -8.22 -11.08 9.84
C PHE A 268 -8.52 -12.31 10.75
N TYR A 269 -9.21 -13.43 10.44
CA TYR A 269 -10.16 -13.96 9.40
C TYR A 269 -11.15 -14.93 10.15
N ILE A 270 -12.15 -15.57 9.52
CA ILE A 270 -13.12 -16.51 10.16
C ILE A 270 -13.48 -17.71 9.26
N THR A 271 -13.89 -18.83 9.88
CA THR A 271 -14.33 -20.08 9.22
C THR A 271 -15.39 -20.81 10.09
N SER A 272 -16.69 -20.60 9.80
CA SER A 272 -17.81 -21.18 10.56
C SER A 272 -19.04 -21.43 9.70
N ALA A 273 -19.94 -22.33 10.13
CA ALA A 273 -21.15 -22.69 9.40
C ALA A 273 -22.35 -21.79 9.78
N PRO A 274 -23.20 -21.36 8.82
CA PRO A 274 -24.21 -20.32 9.05
C PRO A 274 -25.34 -20.67 10.05
N ARG A 275 -25.47 -21.94 10.44
CA ARG A 275 -26.50 -22.42 11.38
C ARG A 275 -26.13 -22.25 12.86
N ASP A 276 -24.85 -22.10 13.20
CA ASP A 276 -24.39 -22.11 14.60
C ASP A 276 -24.82 -20.86 15.39
N GLU A 277 -24.98 -20.99 16.71
CA GLU A 277 -25.26 -19.88 17.65
C GLU A 277 -24.02 -19.07 18.05
N TYR A 278 -22.85 -19.49 17.58
CA TYR A 278 -21.56 -18.84 17.76
C TYR A 278 -20.89 -18.63 16.39
N LEU A 279 -19.72 -17.98 16.38
CA LEU A 279 -18.98 -17.63 15.16
C LEU A 279 -17.53 -18.13 15.31
N SER A 280 -17.26 -19.37 14.89
CA SER A 280 -15.98 -20.07 15.07
C SER A 280 -14.90 -19.67 14.06
N VAL A 281 -13.63 -19.86 14.46
CA VAL A 281 -12.49 -19.11 13.90
C VAL A 281 -11.23 -19.97 13.86
N HIS A 282 -10.79 -20.42 12.68
CA HIS A 282 -9.55 -21.18 12.53
C HIS A 282 -8.47 -20.33 11.84
N ILE A 283 -7.61 -19.70 12.64
CA ILE A 283 -6.50 -18.85 12.16
C ILE A 283 -5.20 -19.66 12.12
N ARG A 284 -4.71 -19.98 10.92
CA ARG A 284 -3.38 -20.58 10.72
C ARG A 284 -2.29 -19.55 10.99
N THR A 285 -1.30 -19.88 11.83
CA THR A 285 -0.23 -18.96 12.24
C THR A 285 0.88 -18.86 11.19
N VAL A 286 0.64 -18.09 10.12
CA VAL A 286 1.52 -17.98 8.93
C VAL A 286 2.24 -16.64 8.76
N GLY A 287 1.96 -15.65 9.62
CA GLY A 287 2.57 -14.32 9.47
C GLY A 287 2.51 -13.45 10.72
N ASP A 288 3.24 -12.34 10.66
CA ASP A 288 3.57 -11.42 11.77
C ASP A 288 2.38 -11.17 12.71
N TRP A 289 1.22 -10.81 12.16
CA TRP A 289 0.01 -10.55 12.94
C TRP A 289 -0.56 -11.80 13.63
N THR A 290 -0.66 -12.92 12.93
CA THR A 290 -1.20 -14.18 13.48
C THR A 290 -0.33 -14.75 14.61
N GLN A 291 0.98 -14.44 14.58
CA GLN A 291 1.93 -14.83 15.63
C GLN A 291 1.72 -14.01 16.91
N GLU A 292 1.62 -12.69 16.80
CA GLU A 292 1.30 -11.83 17.94
C GLU A 292 -0.15 -12.03 18.45
N LEU A 293 -1.11 -12.36 17.58
CA LEU A 293 -2.46 -12.78 18.01
C LEU A 293 -2.40 -14.03 18.88
N LYS A 294 -1.73 -15.09 18.42
CA LYS A 294 -1.52 -16.29 19.24
C LYS A 294 -0.88 -15.89 20.58
N ARG A 295 0.16 -15.06 20.55
CA ARG A 295 0.89 -14.61 21.74
C ARG A 295 -0.01 -13.92 22.77
N VAL A 296 -0.86 -12.99 22.36
CA VAL A 296 -1.77 -12.30 23.30
C VAL A 296 -2.81 -13.26 23.87
N PHE A 297 -3.36 -14.17 23.07
CA PHE A 297 -4.33 -15.16 23.56
C PHE A 297 -3.70 -16.27 24.42
N THR A 298 -2.43 -16.63 24.22
CA THR A 298 -1.72 -17.51 25.16
C THR A 298 -1.36 -16.77 26.45
N LYS A 299 -0.91 -15.51 26.37
CA LYS A 299 -0.45 -14.75 27.55
C LYS A 299 -1.56 -14.38 28.55
N VAL A 300 -2.81 -14.38 28.10
CA VAL A 300 -4.01 -14.27 28.97
C VAL A 300 -4.37 -15.62 29.61
N ASN A 301 -3.92 -16.72 29.00
CA ASN A 301 -4.20 -18.09 29.42
C ASN A 301 -2.99 -18.77 30.12
N ASP A 302 -1.96 -18.03 30.54
CA ASP A 302 -0.80 -18.56 31.29
C ASP A 302 -1.14 -18.89 32.76
N SER A 303 -2.32 -19.49 32.99
CA SER A 303 -2.54 -20.41 34.11
C SER A 303 -2.12 -21.80 33.63
N PRO A 304 -1.18 -22.49 34.31
CA PRO A 304 -0.53 -23.65 33.73
C PRO A 304 -1.45 -24.89 33.76
N PHE A 305 -1.87 -25.40 32.60
CA PHE A 305 -1.54 -26.76 32.12
C PHE A 305 -2.09 -27.13 30.72
N VAL A 306 -1.53 -28.22 30.17
CA VAL A 306 -1.96 -29.00 28.97
C VAL A 306 -1.96 -28.30 27.60
N ILE A 307 -1.02 -28.73 26.75
CA ILE A 307 -1.15 -28.74 25.29
C ILE A 307 -2.14 -29.86 24.93
N GLY A 308 -3.33 -29.53 24.41
CA GLY A 308 -4.34 -30.54 24.09
C GLY A 308 -5.49 -30.05 23.20
N ARG A 309 -6.22 -30.98 22.58
CA ARG A 309 -7.45 -30.69 21.83
C ARG A 309 -8.51 -30.16 22.79
N ALA A 310 -9.11 -29.00 22.49
CA ALA A 310 -10.18 -28.43 23.29
C ALA A 310 -11.49 -29.24 23.20
N ARG A 311 -11.60 -30.29 24.02
CA ARG A 311 -12.90 -30.90 24.37
C ARG A 311 -13.57 -30.02 25.43
N PHE A 312 -14.63 -29.30 25.04
CA PHE A 312 -15.50 -28.63 26.01
C PHE A 312 -16.46 -29.66 26.62
N GLY A 313 -16.33 -29.91 27.92
CA GLY A 313 -17.17 -30.83 28.67
C GLY A 313 -16.85 -30.77 30.17
N GLY A 314 -17.63 -29.99 30.92
CA GLY A 314 -17.45 -29.80 32.36
C GLY A 314 -17.90 -28.39 32.80
N PRO A 315 -18.83 -28.27 33.77
CA PRO A 315 -19.31 -26.96 34.25
C PRO A 315 -18.31 -26.34 35.24
N GLY A 316 -17.25 -25.71 34.71
CA GLY A 316 -16.29 -24.92 35.48
C GLY A 316 -16.54 -23.41 35.32
N TYR A 317 -16.60 -22.67 36.43
CA TYR A 317 -16.80 -21.22 36.42
C TYR A 317 -15.49 -20.50 36.06
N ILE A 318 -15.38 -20.00 34.82
CA ILE A 318 -14.18 -19.32 34.30
C ILE A 318 -14.39 -17.80 34.42
N ASP A 319 -13.42 -17.06 34.99
CA ASP A 319 -13.50 -15.59 35.02
C ASP A 319 -13.55 -15.02 33.59
N HIS A 320 -14.56 -14.18 33.36
CA HIS A 320 -14.96 -13.71 32.03
C HIS A 320 -14.38 -12.34 31.64
N ASN A 321 -13.66 -11.65 32.54
CA ASN A 321 -13.28 -10.24 32.32
C ASN A 321 -11.99 -10.01 31.52
N CYS A 322 -11.06 -10.98 31.47
CA CYS A 322 -9.69 -10.75 30.97
C CYS A 322 -9.48 -10.97 29.45
N GLN A 323 -10.51 -11.35 28.68
CA GLN A 323 -10.34 -11.71 27.26
C GLN A 323 -10.26 -10.49 26.31
N PRO A 324 -9.35 -10.50 25.30
CA PRO A 324 -9.30 -9.46 24.27
C PRO A 324 -10.60 -9.37 23.45
N LYS A 325 -11.26 -8.21 23.50
CA LYS A 325 -12.40 -7.87 22.65
C LYS A 325 -11.98 -7.83 21.17
N LEU A 326 -12.74 -8.47 20.27
CA LEU A 326 -12.52 -8.38 18.83
C LEU A 326 -13.62 -7.54 18.16
N LEU A 327 -13.28 -6.80 17.11
CA LEU A 327 -14.27 -6.09 16.27
C LEU A 327 -14.49 -6.86 14.96
N VAL A 328 -15.74 -7.14 14.64
CA VAL A 328 -16.15 -7.82 13.40
C VAL A 328 -16.54 -6.80 12.32
N ALA A 329 -16.08 -7.02 11.09
CA ALA A 329 -16.58 -6.35 9.88
C ALA A 329 -16.82 -7.36 8.75
N GLY A 330 -17.99 -7.29 8.11
CA GLY A 330 -18.46 -8.24 7.09
C GLY A 330 -19.98 -8.45 7.16
N PRO A 331 -20.54 -9.50 6.53
CA PRO A 331 -19.85 -10.49 5.70
C PRO A 331 -19.43 -9.95 4.32
N TYR A 332 -18.41 -10.56 3.74
CA TYR A 332 -17.95 -10.31 2.36
C TYR A 332 -18.18 -11.54 1.48
N GLY A 333 -18.49 -11.30 0.21
CA GLY A 333 -18.77 -12.38 -0.74
C GLY A 333 -17.54 -13.11 -1.25
N ALA A 334 -17.74 -14.33 -1.76
CA ALA A 334 -16.69 -15.16 -2.35
C ALA A 334 -17.25 -16.02 -3.52
N PRO A 335 -16.43 -16.45 -4.49
CA PRO A 335 -16.88 -17.29 -5.61
C PRO A 335 -17.50 -18.63 -5.19
N ALA A 336 -17.11 -19.16 -4.01
CA ALA A 336 -17.70 -20.37 -3.44
C ALA A 336 -19.18 -20.21 -3.02
N GLN A 337 -19.81 -19.06 -3.23
CA GLN A 337 -21.23 -18.83 -2.99
C GLN A 337 -22.15 -19.25 -4.15
N ASP A 338 -21.61 -19.41 -5.35
CA ASP A 338 -22.39 -19.73 -6.56
C ASP A 338 -22.81 -21.21 -6.63
N TYR A 339 -22.50 -21.99 -5.59
CA TYR A 339 -22.88 -23.40 -5.42
C TYR A 339 -24.38 -23.68 -5.56
N ARG A 340 -25.24 -22.67 -5.45
CA ARG A 340 -26.69 -22.80 -5.60
C ARG A 340 -27.18 -22.76 -7.05
N ASN A 341 -26.28 -22.51 -7.99
CA ASN A 341 -26.57 -22.37 -9.42
C ASN A 341 -26.27 -23.67 -10.19
N TYR A 342 -25.98 -24.77 -9.48
CA TYR A 342 -25.59 -26.07 -10.03
C TYR A 342 -26.25 -27.19 -9.23
N ASP A 343 -26.88 -28.16 -9.90
CA ASP A 343 -27.58 -29.27 -9.24
C ASP A 343 -26.61 -30.32 -8.64
N VAL A 344 -25.38 -30.39 -9.17
CA VAL A 344 -24.32 -31.29 -8.72
C VAL A 344 -23.07 -30.47 -8.41
N LEU A 345 -22.44 -30.76 -7.26
CA LEU A 345 -21.29 -30.01 -6.75
C LEU A 345 -20.14 -30.96 -6.42
N LEU A 346 -19.00 -30.76 -7.11
CA LEU A 346 -17.73 -31.33 -6.71
C LEU A 346 -16.95 -30.30 -5.87
N LEU A 347 -16.77 -30.59 -4.59
CA LEU A 347 -15.88 -29.84 -3.71
C LEU A 347 -14.51 -30.53 -3.70
N VAL A 348 -13.45 -29.75 -3.89
CA VAL A 348 -12.04 -30.18 -3.80
C VAL A 348 -11.40 -29.36 -2.68
N ASP A 349 -10.71 -30.05 -1.77
CA ASP A 349 -10.21 -29.54 -0.48
C ASP A 349 -8.66 -29.54 -0.45
#